data_AF-A0A960JL88-F1
#
_entry.id   AF-A0A960JL88-F1
#
_cell.length_a   1.000
_cell.length_b   1.000
_cell.length_c   1.000
_cell.angle_alpha   90.00
_cell.angle_beta   90.00
_cell.angle_gamma   90.00
#
_symmetry.space_group_name_H-M   'P 1'
#
loop_
_entity.id
_entity.type
_entity.pdbx_description
1 polymer ?
#
loop_
_entity_poly.entity_id
_entity_poly.type
_entity_poly.pdbx_seq_one_letter_code
_entity_poly.pdbx_strand_id
1 'polypeptide(L)'
;MTEPAGPAWVLAPGVRRLEAGRVLIGGSPTTLMRLSDAGVEAIDLARSGAEAAGVEAPTGDGVVRLLARLEQRGMLIASPPPLGPAAVSTLLGELTVVVPVRDDPDGLTRLLQSLAEAAQALGVERIPNAGRCLVVDDGSADEARVAGVARRWGADVIRRAHSGGPGAARTTGLQAVTTPLVAFLDADIEVTPGWLAAVGAHFAGPTGALT
;
A
#
# COMPACT_ATOMS: atom_id res chain seq x y z
N MET A 1 -10.52 -4.07 -26.96
CA MET A 1 -9.38 -4.34 -26.08
C MET A 1 -8.46 -3.13 -26.16
N THR A 2 -8.60 -2.19 -25.23
CA THR A 2 -7.62 -1.12 -25.03
C THR A 2 -6.46 -1.72 -24.26
N GLU A 3 -5.25 -1.63 -24.80
CA GLU A 3 -4.03 -1.99 -24.06
C GLU A 3 -3.99 -1.20 -22.74
N PRO A 4 -3.51 -1.80 -21.64
CA PRO A 4 -3.33 -1.06 -20.41
C PRO A 4 -2.33 0.06 -20.66
N ALA A 5 -2.70 1.28 -20.28
CA ALA A 5 -1.76 2.41 -20.24
C ALA A 5 -0.51 1.96 -19.45
N GLY A 6 0.68 2.22 -20.01
CA GLY A 6 1.94 1.85 -19.35
C GLY A 6 2.04 2.42 -17.93
N PRO A 7 2.94 1.88 -17.09
CA PRO A 7 3.04 2.33 -15.71
C PRO A 7 3.35 3.83 -15.67
N ALA A 8 2.62 4.57 -14.85
CA ALA A 8 2.97 5.95 -14.57
C ALA A 8 4.00 6.01 -13.44
N TRP A 9 4.75 7.10 -13.30
CA TRP A 9 5.69 7.27 -12.20
C TRP A 9 5.43 8.57 -11.44
N VAL A 10 5.56 8.51 -10.12
CA VAL A 10 5.56 9.68 -9.25
C VAL A 10 6.92 9.86 -8.60
N LEU A 11 7.26 11.08 -8.21
CA LEU A 11 8.45 11.31 -7.38
C LEU A 11 8.25 10.64 -6.03
N ALA A 12 9.29 9.94 -5.56
CA ALA A 12 9.26 9.36 -4.23
C ALA A 12 9.16 10.47 -3.16
N PRO A 13 8.53 10.19 -2.00
CA PRO A 13 8.47 11.14 -0.89
C PRO A 13 9.85 11.69 -0.53
N GLY A 14 9.93 13.01 -0.35
CA GLY A 14 11.19 13.70 -0.01
C GLY A 14 12.12 13.98 -1.19
N VAL A 15 11.81 13.51 -2.41
CA VAL A 15 12.55 13.90 -3.61
C VAL A 15 12.14 15.30 -4.04
N ARG A 16 13.13 16.18 -4.19
CA ARG A 16 12.93 17.56 -4.63
C ARG A 16 13.51 17.78 -6.03
N ARG A 17 12.75 18.51 -6.85
CA ARG A 17 13.18 19.07 -8.13
C ARG A 17 13.68 20.49 -7.93
N LEU A 18 14.90 20.75 -8.35
CA LEU A 18 15.55 22.05 -8.33
C LEU A 18 15.94 22.45 -9.76
N GLU A 19 16.31 23.71 -9.96
CA GLU A 19 16.77 24.22 -11.26
C GLU A 19 15.81 23.86 -12.42
N ALA A 20 14.54 24.22 -12.29
CA ALA A 20 13.48 23.88 -13.26
C ALA A 20 13.39 22.38 -13.59
N GLY A 21 13.71 21.52 -12.61
CA GLY A 21 13.66 20.06 -12.75
C GLY A 21 14.95 19.42 -13.23
N ARG A 22 15.99 20.19 -13.57
CA ARG A 22 17.30 19.66 -14.00
C ARG A 22 18.09 19.00 -12.89
N VAL A 23 17.76 19.26 -11.62
CA VAL A 23 18.41 18.62 -10.47
C VAL A 23 17.37 17.91 -9.62
N LEU A 24 17.61 16.63 -9.36
CA LEU A 24 16.90 15.83 -8.37
C LEU A 24 17.77 15.65 -7.13
N ILE A 25 17.18 15.83 -5.96
CA ILE A 25 17.81 15.50 -4.68
C ILE A 25 16.85 14.67 -3.84
N GLY A 26 17.28 13.51 -3.37
CA GLY A 26 16.46 12.58 -2.58
C GLY A 26 16.82 11.12 -2.85
N GLY A 27 15.87 10.21 -2.62
CA GLY A 27 16.08 8.78 -2.77
C GLY A 27 16.67 8.10 -1.53
N SER A 28 16.90 6.79 -1.64
CA SER A 28 17.46 5.97 -0.56
C SER A 28 18.56 5.07 -1.12
N PRO A 29 19.85 5.34 -0.84
CA PRO A 29 20.36 6.49 -0.07
C PRO A 29 20.22 7.83 -0.81
N THR A 30 20.18 8.93 -0.06
CA THR A 30 20.07 10.29 -0.62
C THR A 30 21.15 10.57 -1.66
N THR A 31 20.73 10.84 -2.89
CA THR A 31 21.61 11.15 -4.02
C THR A 31 21.19 12.47 -4.65
N LEU A 32 22.15 13.18 -5.24
CA LEU A 32 21.91 14.30 -6.17
C LEU A 32 22.14 13.81 -7.61
N MET A 33 21.16 14.00 -8.49
CA MET A 33 21.26 13.69 -9.91
C MET A 33 20.97 14.92 -10.76
N ARG A 34 21.82 15.16 -11.76
CA ARG A 34 21.60 16.18 -12.79
C ARG A 34 21.06 15.52 -14.04
N LEU A 35 19.99 16.06 -14.58
CA LEU A 35 19.28 15.59 -15.76
C LEU A 35 19.64 16.46 -16.97
N SER A 36 19.66 15.83 -18.14
CA SER A 36 19.59 16.56 -19.41
C SER A 36 18.16 17.07 -19.65
N ASP A 37 17.98 17.96 -20.62
CA ASP A 37 16.64 18.44 -20.99
C ASP A 37 15.70 17.30 -21.42
N ALA A 38 16.22 16.34 -22.20
CA ALA A 38 15.48 15.12 -22.53
C ALA A 38 15.11 14.27 -21.29
N GLY A 39 15.95 14.29 -20.25
CA GLY A 39 15.65 13.61 -18.98
C GLY A 39 14.60 14.32 -18.15
N VAL A 40 14.55 15.66 -18.21
CA VAL A 40 13.49 16.46 -17.58
C VAL A 40 12.15 16.15 -18.25
N GLU A 41 12.11 16.22 -19.58
CA GLU A 41 10.92 15.94 -20.39
C GLU A 41 10.41 14.51 -20.17
N ALA A 42 11.31 13.53 -20.13
CA ALA A 42 10.97 12.14 -19.84
C ALA A 42 10.27 11.95 -18.48
N ILE A 43 10.73 12.66 -17.44
CA ILE A 43 10.10 12.60 -16.11
C ILE A 43 8.75 13.33 -16.13
N ASP A 44 8.65 14.47 -16.81
CA ASP A 44 7.40 15.21 -16.91
C ASP A 44 6.32 14.40 -17.64
N LEU A 45 6.69 13.69 -18.71
CA LEU A 45 5.81 12.77 -19.43
C LEU A 45 5.44 11.54 -18.59
N ALA A 46 6.41 10.92 -17.91
CA ALA A 46 6.18 9.80 -17.01
C ALA A 46 5.22 10.15 -15.86
N ARG A 47 5.25 11.41 -15.41
CA ARG A 47 4.36 11.95 -14.38
C ARG A 47 2.99 12.34 -14.91
N SER A 48 2.90 12.94 -16.10
CA SER A 48 1.61 13.31 -16.69
C SER A 48 0.78 12.08 -17.06
N GLY A 49 1.42 10.95 -17.39
CA GLY A 49 0.75 9.65 -17.48
C GLY A 49 0.13 9.15 -16.18
N ALA A 50 0.55 9.66 -15.02
CA ALA A 50 -0.08 9.35 -13.73
C ALA A 50 -1.39 10.11 -13.53
N GLU A 51 -1.54 11.25 -14.21
CA GLU A 51 -2.65 12.18 -14.04
C GLU A 51 -3.72 12.01 -15.14
N ALA A 52 -3.37 11.45 -16.31
CA ALA A 52 -4.28 11.26 -17.43
C ALA A 52 -4.20 9.84 -18.01
N ALA A 53 -5.30 9.08 -17.88
CA ALA A 53 -5.49 7.83 -18.61
C ALA A 53 -5.44 8.12 -20.13
N GLY A 54 -4.38 7.64 -20.81
CA GLY A 54 -4.21 7.79 -22.26
C GLY A 54 -2.98 8.57 -22.72
N VAL A 55 -2.10 9.00 -21.83
CA VAL A 55 -0.76 9.49 -22.22
C VAL A 55 0.12 8.27 -22.50
N GLU A 56 0.64 8.14 -23.72
CA GLU A 56 1.58 7.08 -24.06
C GLU A 56 2.82 7.17 -23.17
N ALA A 57 3.22 6.03 -22.59
CA ALA A 57 4.42 5.97 -21.77
C ALA A 57 5.64 6.40 -22.59
N PRO A 58 6.63 7.10 -21.99
CA PRO A 58 7.82 7.51 -22.71
C PRO A 58 8.50 6.30 -23.38
N THR A 59 8.65 6.34 -24.70
CA THR A 59 9.29 5.26 -25.48
C THR A 59 10.74 5.58 -25.80
N GLY A 60 11.59 4.55 -25.83
CA GLY A 60 13.01 4.65 -26.18
C GLY A 60 13.97 4.19 -25.08
N ASP A 61 14.99 3.41 -25.48
CA ASP A 61 15.90 2.72 -24.54
C ASP A 61 16.58 3.65 -23.52
N GLY A 62 16.89 4.89 -23.93
CA GLY A 62 17.50 5.88 -23.05
C GLY A 62 16.58 6.31 -21.91
N VAL A 63 15.29 6.48 -22.20
CA VAL A 63 14.29 6.89 -21.22
C VAL A 63 13.96 5.73 -20.28
N VAL A 64 13.76 4.53 -20.82
CA VAL A 64 13.52 3.32 -20.01
C VAL A 64 14.66 3.09 -19.02
N ARG A 65 15.92 3.23 -19.47
CA ARG A 65 17.09 3.12 -18.57
C ARG A 65 17.15 4.24 -17.53
N LEU A 66 16.73 5.45 -17.86
CA LEU A 66 16.69 6.56 -16.92
C LEU A 66 15.65 6.31 -15.82
N LEU A 67 14.42 5.96 -16.20
CA LEU A 67 13.32 5.69 -15.26
C LEU A 67 13.70 4.53 -14.33
N ALA A 68 14.21 3.41 -14.88
CA ALA A 68 14.67 2.28 -14.10
C ALA A 68 15.79 2.66 -13.11
N ARG A 69 16.73 3.53 -13.51
CA ARG A 69 17.81 4.00 -12.62
C ARG A 69 17.28 4.89 -11.50
N LEU A 70 16.31 5.75 -11.78
CA LEU A 70 15.69 6.61 -10.78
C LEU A 70 14.86 5.79 -9.79
N GLU A 71 14.12 4.80 -10.27
CA GLU A 71 13.40 3.84 -9.43
C GLU A 71 14.36 3.04 -8.53
N GLN A 72 15.45 2.50 -9.08
CA GLN A 72 16.49 1.81 -8.30
C GLN A 72 17.15 2.67 -7.22
N ARG A 73 17.18 4.00 -7.41
CA ARG A 73 17.69 4.97 -6.43
C ARG A 73 16.60 5.45 -5.46
N GLY A 74 15.38 4.93 -5.56
CA GLY A 74 14.23 5.36 -4.78
C GLY A 74 13.82 6.80 -5.06
N MET A 75 14.11 7.34 -6.26
CA MET A 75 13.73 8.70 -6.67
C MET A 75 12.38 8.75 -7.38
N LEU A 76 11.99 7.64 -8.02
CA LEU A 76 10.68 7.43 -8.62
C LEU A 76 10.02 6.22 -7.99
N ILE A 77 8.70 6.26 -7.92
CA ILE A 77 7.85 5.15 -7.52
C ILE A 77 6.89 4.89 -8.67
N ALA A 78 6.78 3.63 -9.10
CA ALA A 78 5.76 3.22 -10.03
C ALA A 78 4.38 3.49 -9.41
N SER A 79 3.58 4.28 -10.11
CA SER A 79 2.19 4.61 -9.78
C SER A 79 1.30 3.80 -10.72
N PRO A 80 0.90 2.59 -10.35
CA PRO A 80 -0.05 1.82 -11.14
C PRO A 80 -1.36 2.60 -11.33
N PRO A 81 -2.08 2.38 -12.44
CA PRO A 81 -3.36 3.05 -12.65
C PRO A 81 -4.34 2.68 -11.53
N PRO A 82 -5.29 3.59 -11.20
CA PRO A 82 -6.29 3.32 -10.18
C PRO A 82 -7.07 2.06 -10.55
N LEU A 83 -7.28 1.18 -9.56
CA LEU A 83 -8.07 -0.02 -9.76
C LEU A 83 -9.51 0.33 -10.09
N GLY A 84 -10.08 -0.37 -11.08
CA GLY A 84 -11.51 -0.35 -11.31
C GLY A 84 -12.27 -1.09 -10.18
N PRO A 85 -13.57 -0.82 -9.98
CA PRO A 85 -14.36 -1.41 -8.90
C PRO A 85 -14.33 -2.94 -8.82
N ALA A 86 -14.28 -3.62 -9.97
CA ALA A 86 -14.20 -5.08 -10.02
C ALA A 86 -12.86 -5.61 -9.47
N ALA A 87 -11.73 -4.98 -9.84
CA ALA A 87 -10.41 -5.39 -9.36
C ALA A 87 -10.24 -5.11 -7.85
N VAL A 88 -10.84 -4.02 -7.36
CA VAL A 88 -10.92 -3.74 -5.92
C VAL A 88 -11.69 -4.83 -5.19
N SER A 89 -12.83 -5.29 -5.73
CA SER A 89 -13.61 -6.35 -5.13
C SER A 89 -12.83 -7.67 -5.05
N THR A 90 -12.10 -8.05 -6.10
CA THR A 90 -11.22 -9.22 -6.11
C THR A 90 -10.10 -9.10 -5.07
N LEU A 91 -9.41 -7.97 -5.01
CA LEU A 91 -8.35 -7.71 -4.03
C LEU A 91 -8.86 -7.89 -2.60
N LEU A 92 -9.98 -7.26 -2.27
CA LEU A 92 -10.61 -7.39 -0.96
C LEU A 92 -11.03 -8.84 -0.68
N GLY A 93 -11.35 -9.59 -1.74
CA GLY A 93 -11.59 -11.02 -1.76
C GLY A 93 -10.37 -11.91 -1.49
N GLU A 94 -9.14 -11.37 -1.56
CA GLU A 94 -7.89 -12.12 -1.45
C GLU A 94 -6.92 -11.56 -0.40
N LEU A 95 -7.29 -10.47 0.28
CA LEU A 95 -6.48 -9.82 1.30
C LEU A 95 -6.96 -10.17 2.71
N THR A 96 -5.99 -10.49 3.59
CA THR A 96 -6.16 -10.48 5.05
C THR A 96 -5.24 -9.42 5.65
N VAL A 97 -5.81 -8.55 6.48
CA VAL A 97 -5.07 -7.60 7.31
C VAL A 97 -4.78 -8.26 8.64
N VAL A 98 -3.51 -8.31 9.03
CA VAL A 98 -3.07 -8.83 10.34
C VAL A 98 -2.59 -7.67 11.19
N VAL A 99 -3.17 -7.51 12.37
CA VAL A 99 -2.89 -6.40 13.29
C VAL A 99 -2.31 -6.93 14.60
N PRO A 100 -0.98 -6.88 14.82
CA PRO A 100 -0.42 -7.10 16.14
C PRO A 100 -0.82 -5.96 17.08
N VAL A 101 -1.25 -6.28 18.29
CA VAL A 101 -1.60 -5.30 19.32
C VAL A 101 -1.12 -5.77 20.68
N ARG A 102 -0.65 -4.84 21.51
CA ARG A 102 -0.37 -5.08 22.93
C ARG A 102 -0.65 -3.79 23.71
N ASP A 103 -1.56 -3.87 24.68
CA ASP A 103 -1.92 -2.76 25.58
C ASP A 103 -2.39 -1.47 24.87
N ASP A 104 -2.82 -1.54 23.61
CA ASP A 104 -3.28 -0.37 22.83
C ASP A 104 -4.65 -0.58 22.15
N PRO A 105 -5.74 -0.68 22.94
CA PRO A 105 -7.09 -0.80 22.40
C PRO A 105 -7.59 0.47 21.70
N ASP A 106 -7.03 1.63 22.02
CA ASP A 106 -7.47 2.92 21.47
C ASP A 106 -6.83 3.16 20.10
N GLY A 107 -5.54 2.83 19.91
CA GLY A 107 -4.93 2.74 18.59
C GLY A 107 -5.66 1.74 17.70
N LEU A 108 -5.89 0.52 18.21
CA LEU A 108 -6.65 -0.49 17.49
C LEU A 108 -8.02 0.03 17.01
N THR A 109 -8.70 0.83 17.83
CA THR A 109 -9.98 1.45 17.45
C THR A 109 -9.80 2.42 16.28
N ARG A 110 -8.79 3.30 16.31
CA ARG A 110 -8.52 4.26 15.22
C ARG A 110 -8.11 3.55 13.92
N LEU A 111 -7.25 2.54 14.01
CA LEU A 111 -6.88 1.74 12.84
C LEU A 111 -8.10 1.09 12.19
N LEU A 112 -8.92 0.38 12.96
CA LEU A 112 -10.09 -0.33 12.43
C LEU A 112 -11.13 0.63 11.84
N GLN A 113 -11.29 1.82 12.44
CA GLN A 113 -12.09 2.89 11.88
C GLN A 113 -11.54 3.36 10.52
N SER A 114 -10.25 3.70 10.44
CA SER A 114 -9.63 4.16 9.19
C SER A 114 -9.69 3.11 8.07
N LEU A 115 -9.58 1.82 8.41
CA LEU A 115 -9.77 0.71 7.47
C LEU A 115 -11.21 0.62 6.96
N ALA A 116 -12.20 0.83 7.84
CA ALA A 116 -13.60 0.87 7.43
C ALA A 116 -13.88 2.06 6.50
N GLU A 117 -13.34 3.24 6.79
CA GLU A 117 -13.45 4.43 5.95
C GLU A 117 -12.79 4.22 4.57
N ALA A 118 -11.62 3.59 4.54
CA ALA A 118 -10.95 3.24 3.28
C ALA A 118 -11.74 2.24 2.43
N ALA A 119 -12.41 1.27 3.06
CA ALA A 119 -13.30 0.35 2.34
C ALA A 119 -14.55 1.07 1.81
N GLN A 120 -15.15 1.96 2.61
CA GLN A 120 -16.33 2.74 2.21
C GLN A 120 -16.03 3.66 1.03
N ALA A 121 -14.85 4.28 0.99
CA ALA A 121 -14.40 5.10 -0.14
C ALA A 121 -14.37 4.33 -1.47
N LEU A 122 -14.33 3.00 -1.41
CA LEU A 122 -14.36 2.10 -2.56
C LEU A 122 -15.75 1.54 -2.87
N GLY A 123 -16.80 2.07 -2.23
CA GLY A 123 -18.18 1.63 -2.41
C GLY A 123 -18.48 0.29 -1.74
N VAL A 124 -17.65 -0.11 -0.77
CA VAL A 124 -17.78 -1.39 -0.07
C VAL A 124 -18.35 -1.10 1.32
N GLU A 125 -19.65 -1.41 1.51
CA GLU A 125 -20.42 -1.07 2.71
C GLU A 125 -19.81 -1.61 4.02
N ARG A 126 -19.11 -2.75 3.93
CA ARG A 126 -18.32 -3.37 4.99
C ARG A 126 -17.14 -4.03 4.33
N ILE A 127 -15.95 -4.00 4.95
CA ILE A 127 -14.86 -4.91 4.54
C ILE A 127 -15.49 -6.31 4.44
N PRO A 128 -15.55 -6.92 3.24
CA PRO A 128 -16.38 -8.10 3.05
C PRO A 128 -15.87 -9.19 3.99
N ASN A 129 -16.70 -9.57 4.97
CA ASN A 129 -16.40 -10.48 6.08
C ASN A 129 -15.65 -9.77 7.24
N ALA A 130 -16.33 -9.57 8.37
CA ALA A 130 -16.00 -10.38 9.54
C ALA A 130 -15.27 -11.69 9.18
N GLY A 131 -13.93 -11.67 9.22
CA GLY A 131 -13.09 -12.76 8.72
C GLY A 131 -11.79 -12.37 8.00
N ARG A 132 -11.52 -11.08 7.74
CA ARG A 132 -10.31 -10.65 7.00
C ARG A 132 -9.44 -9.61 7.72
N CYS A 133 -9.88 -9.14 8.88
CA CYS A 133 -8.99 -8.46 9.81
C CYS A 133 -8.75 -9.40 10.98
N LEU A 134 -7.50 -9.80 11.18
CA LEU A 134 -7.06 -10.69 12.22
C LEU A 134 -6.21 -9.90 13.23
N VAL A 135 -6.79 -9.60 14.38
CA VAL A 135 -6.10 -8.97 15.49
C VAL A 135 -5.34 -10.04 16.26
N VAL A 136 -4.04 -9.84 16.45
CA VAL A 136 -3.21 -10.71 17.28
C VAL A 136 -2.86 -9.96 18.56
N ASP A 137 -3.56 -10.28 19.64
CA ASP A 137 -3.30 -9.73 20.97
C ASP A 137 -2.08 -10.42 21.60
N ASP A 138 -0.97 -9.69 21.64
CA ASP A 138 0.34 -10.12 22.09
C ASP A 138 0.58 -9.95 23.60
N GLY A 139 -0.36 -10.37 24.42
CA GLY A 139 -0.16 -10.38 25.87
C GLY A 139 -0.67 -9.12 26.55
N SER A 140 -1.74 -8.49 26.04
CA SER A 140 -2.31 -7.30 26.68
C SER A 140 -2.80 -7.61 28.09
N ALA A 141 -2.63 -6.65 28.99
CA ALA A 141 -3.10 -6.73 30.37
C ALA A 141 -4.64 -6.77 30.43
N ASP A 142 -5.31 -6.06 29.54
CA ASP A 142 -6.77 -6.05 29.37
C ASP A 142 -7.16 -6.68 28.03
N GLU A 143 -7.06 -8.01 27.95
CA GLU A 143 -7.43 -8.78 26.77
C GLU A 143 -8.93 -8.65 26.41
N ALA A 144 -9.78 -8.43 27.40
CA ALA A 144 -11.22 -8.29 27.20
C ALA A 144 -11.54 -6.99 26.44
N ARG A 145 -10.84 -5.89 26.75
CA ARG A 145 -10.99 -4.63 26.02
C ARG A 145 -10.51 -4.76 24.57
N VAL A 146 -9.36 -5.38 24.32
CA VAL A 146 -8.85 -5.63 22.96
C VAL A 146 -9.84 -6.49 22.16
N ALA A 147 -10.30 -7.60 22.73
CA ALA A 147 -11.29 -8.46 22.08
C ALA A 147 -12.62 -7.74 21.83
N GLY A 148 -13.05 -6.89 22.76
CA GLY A 148 -14.24 -6.06 22.61
C GLY A 148 -14.13 -5.05 21.46
N VAL A 149 -12.98 -4.39 21.31
CA VAL A 149 -12.70 -3.50 20.17
C VAL A 149 -12.79 -4.28 18.86
N ALA A 150 -12.05 -5.37 18.73
CA ALA A 150 -12.01 -6.18 17.52
C ALA A 150 -13.43 -6.64 17.10
N ARG A 151 -14.20 -7.22 18.04
CA ARG A 151 -15.57 -7.69 17.78
C ARG A 151 -16.52 -6.57 17.34
N ARG A 152 -16.41 -5.35 17.89
CA ARG A 152 -17.24 -4.21 17.47
C ARG A 152 -17.05 -3.87 16.00
N TRP A 153 -15.84 -4.07 15.47
CA TRP A 153 -15.51 -3.87 14.06
C TRP A 153 -15.59 -5.16 13.24
N GLY A 154 -16.04 -6.27 13.84
CA GLY A 154 -16.13 -7.57 13.20
C GLY A 154 -14.79 -8.26 12.93
N ALA A 155 -13.70 -7.83 13.55
CA ALA A 155 -12.39 -8.48 13.40
C ALA A 155 -12.28 -9.75 14.27
N ASP A 156 -11.57 -10.75 13.75
CA ASP A 156 -11.21 -11.95 14.51
C ASP A 156 -10.01 -11.67 15.43
N VAL A 157 -9.90 -12.44 16.51
CA VAL A 157 -8.85 -12.25 17.51
C VAL A 157 -8.14 -13.55 17.82
N ILE A 158 -6.81 -13.54 17.70
CA ILE A 158 -5.94 -14.56 18.27
C ILE A 158 -5.23 -13.96 19.48
N ARG A 159 -5.40 -14.60 20.64
CA ARG A 159 -4.76 -14.22 21.89
C ARG A 159 -3.50 -15.06 22.12
N ARG A 160 -2.35 -14.43 22.31
CA ARG A 160 -1.08 -15.09 22.66
C ARG A 160 -0.83 -15.09 24.16
N ALA A 161 -0.88 -16.24 24.83
CA ALA A 161 -0.72 -16.32 26.30
C ALA A 161 0.43 -15.45 26.88
N HIS A 162 1.57 -15.38 26.19
CA HIS A 162 2.70 -14.53 26.57
C HIS A 162 3.11 -13.61 25.42
N SER A 163 3.51 -12.38 25.78
CA SER A 163 4.08 -11.45 24.81
C SER A 163 5.39 -11.98 24.24
N GLY A 164 5.54 -11.92 22.91
CA GLY A 164 6.79 -12.21 22.22
C GLY A 164 7.25 -11.07 21.30
N GLY A 165 6.60 -9.91 21.38
CA GLY A 165 6.82 -8.77 20.52
C GLY A 165 6.09 -8.87 19.17
N PRO A 166 6.12 -7.76 18.39
CA PRO A 166 5.35 -7.62 17.15
C PRO A 166 5.73 -8.66 16.09
N GLY A 167 7.00 -9.07 16.00
CA GLY A 167 7.43 -10.10 15.04
C GLY A 167 6.79 -11.48 15.31
N ALA A 168 6.72 -11.89 16.57
CA ALA A 168 6.09 -13.15 16.95
C ALA A 168 4.56 -13.09 16.82
N ALA A 169 3.96 -11.92 17.08
CA ALA A 169 2.54 -11.68 16.84
C ALA A 169 2.18 -11.76 15.34
N ARG A 170 2.95 -11.10 14.47
CA ARG A 170 2.79 -11.18 13.01
C ARG A 170 2.94 -12.62 12.51
N THR A 171 3.92 -13.36 13.03
CA THR A 171 4.11 -14.78 12.69
C THR A 171 2.91 -15.63 13.09
N THR A 172 2.38 -15.42 14.30
CA THR A 172 1.18 -16.10 14.78
C THR A 172 -0.02 -15.81 13.88
N GLY A 173 -0.20 -14.54 13.49
CA GLY A 173 -1.27 -14.15 12.58
C GLY A 173 -1.10 -14.78 11.19
N LEU A 174 0.10 -14.73 10.62
CA LEU A 174 0.41 -15.31 9.31
C LEU A 174 0.07 -16.79 9.22
N GLN A 175 0.32 -17.56 10.28
CA GLN A 175 0.00 -18.99 10.34
C GLN A 175 -1.51 -19.28 10.26
N ALA A 176 -2.35 -18.31 10.62
CA ALA A 176 -3.81 -18.43 10.55
C ALA A 176 -4.40 -17.86 9.25
N VAL A 177 -3.61 -17.14 8.45
CA VAL A 177 -4.08 -16.59 7.18
C VAL A 177 -4.16 -17.68 6.11
N THR A 178 -5.28 -17.70 5.40
CA THR A 178 -5.52 -18.61 4.27
C THR A 178 -5.64 -17.88 2.93
N THR A 179 -5.63 -16.55 2.93
CA THR A 179 -5.76 -15.75 1.72
C THR A 179 -4.40 -15.58 1.00
N PRO A 180 -4.40 -15.38 -0.33
CA PRO A 180 -3.16 -15.19 -1.10
C PRO A 180 -2.35 -13.96 -0.69
N LEU A 181 -3.02 -12.89 -0.22
CA LEU A 181 -2.38 -11.65 0.18
C LEU A 181 -2.54 -11.40 1.69
N VAL A 182 -1.46 -10.89 2.29
CA VAL A 182 -1.40 -10.44 3.68
C VAL A 182 -0.87 -9.02 3.75
N ALA A 183 -1.56 -8.16 4.51
CA ALA A 183 -1.05 -6.87 4.93
C ALA A 183 -0.85 -6.85 6.45
N PHE A 184 0.35 -6.53 6.91
CA PHE A 184 0.61 -6.26 8.32
C PHE A 184 0.45 -4.78 8.59
N LEU A 185 -0.42 -4.41 9.53
CA LEU A 185 -0.63 -3.03 9.98
C LEU A 185 -0.50 -2.98 11.50
N ASP A 186 0.30 -2.05 12.01
CA ASP A 186 0.46 -1.87 13.45
C ASP A 186 -0.76 -1.15 14.04
N ALA A 187 -1.14 -1.47 15.27
CA ALA A 187 -2.35 -0.92 15.90
C ALA A 187 -2.32 0.62 16.06
N ASP A 188 -1.15 1.25 16.01
CA ASP A 188 -0.94 2.68 16.22
C ASP A 188 -0.94 3.53 14.94
N ILE A 189 -1.29 2.93 13.78
CA ILE A 189 -1.37 3.64 12.50
C ILE A 189 -2.82 3.90 12.08
N GLU A 190 -2.98 4.89 11.19
CA GLU A 190 -4.24 5.17 10.50
C GLU A 190 -3.98 5.16 8.99
N VAL A 191 -4.83 4.46 8.23
CA VAL A 191 -4.71 4.39 6.78
C VAL A 191 -5.52 5.51 6.12
N THR A 192 -5.06 5.98 4.96
CA THR A 192 -5.83 6.95 4.17
C THR A 192 -6.92 6.26 3.37
N PRO A 193 -8.00 6.97 2.96
CA PRO A 193 -9.06 6.37 2.17
C PRO A 193 -8.60 5.71 0.85
N GLY A 194 -7.54 6.23 0.22
CA GLY A 194 -6.96 5.68 -1.00
C GLY A 194 -5.98 4.51 -0.80
N TRP A 195 -5.68 4.12 0.44
CA TRP A 195 -4.65 3.13 0.76
C TRP A 195 -4.92 1.76 0.13
N LEU A 196 -6.14 1.23 0.28
CA LEU A 196 -6.51 -0.09 -0.27
C LEU A 196 -6.40 -0.13 -1.80
N ALA A 197 -6.84 0.93 -2.48
CA ALA A 197 -6.71 1.03 -3.93
C ALA A 197 -5.24 1.06 -4.37
N ALA A 198 -4.40 1.84 -3.68
CA ALA A 198 -2.98 1.93 -3.96
C ALA A 198 -2.28 0.58 -3.78
N VAL A 199 -2.53 -0.11 -2.67
CA VAL A 199 -1.98 -1.46 -2.41
C VAL A 199 -2.39 -2.42 -3.51
N GLY A 200 -3.68 -2.47 -3.85
CA GLY A 200 -4.16 -3.39 -4.87
C GLY A 200 -3.63 -3.13 -6.27
N ALA A 201 -3.43 -1.86 -6.62
CA ALA A 201 -2.91 -1.47 -7.92
C ALA A 201 -1.50 -2.04 -8.16
N HIS A 202 -0.70 -2.29 -7.11
CA HIS A 202 0.59 -2.96 -7.22
C HIS A 202 0.50 -4.47 -7.54
N PHE A 203 -0.60 -5.12 -7.20
CA PHE A 203 -0.82 -6.56 -7.46
C PHE A 203 -1.56 -6.82 -8.79
N ALA A 204 -2.14 -5.79 -9.42
CA ALA A 204 -2.84 -5.93 -10.70
C ALA A 204 -1.89 -5.91 -11.93
N GLY A 205 -0.57 -5.82 -11.72
CA GLY A 205 0.43 -5.75 -12.81
C GLY A 205 0.83 -7.11 -13.41
N PRO A 206 1.40 -7.14 -14.63
CA PRO A 206 1.72 -8.38 -15.36
C PRO A 206 2.69 -9.35 -14.65
N THR A 207 3.40 -8.88 -13.62
CA THR A 207 4.40 -9.67 -12.87
C THR A 207 3.89 -10.18 -11.52
N GLY A 208 2.67 -9.82 -11.11
CA GLY A 208 2.11 -10.10 -9.78
C GLY A 208 0.77 -10.81 -9.82
N ALA A 209 0.56 -11.68 -10.81
CA ALA A 209 -0.72 -12.28 -11.17
C ALA A 209 -1.64 -12.59 -9.97
N LEU A 210 -2.74 -11.84 -9.89
CA LEU A 210 -4.02 -12.36 -9.41
C LEU A 210 -4.70 -13.02 -10.62
N THR A 211 -4.50 -14.33 -10.76
CA THR A 211 -5.21 -15.20 -11.72
C THR A 211 -5.72 -16.43 -11.00
#